data_AF-A0A7L2RYX3-F1
#
_entry.id   AF-A0A7L2RYX3-F1
#
_cell.length_a   1.000
_cell.length_b   1.000
_cell.length_c   1.000
_cell.angle_alpha   90.00
_cell.angle_beta   90.00
_cell.angle_gamma   90.00
#
_symmetry.space_group_name_H-M   'P 1'
#
loop_
_entity.id
_entity.type
_entity.pdbx_description
1 polymer ?
#
loop_
_entity_poly.entity_id
_entity_poly.type
_entity_poly.pdbx_seq_one_letter_code
_entity_poly.pdbx_strand_id
1 'polypeptide(L)'
;NFSLNWCKQPDVGLPKPDVILFLQLSPKEAAERGDFGHERYESSAFQEKVLQSFYCLMEDKTLNWKTVDASQSIEDLHKEIQSIAEETIQEVQDTPLGELWK
;
A
#
# COMPACT_ATOMS: atom_id res chain seq x y z
N ASN A 1 -11.94 -3.62 -19.94
CA ASN A 1 -10.74 -3.46 -19.10
C ASN A 1 -10.19 -2.07 -19.29
N PHE A 2 -10.18 -1.27 -18.24
CA PHE A 2 -9.48 0.02 -18.21
C PHE A 2 -7.99 -0.23 -17.94
N SER A 3 -7.10 0.56 -18.54
CA SER A 3 -5.68 0.47 -18.26
C SER A 3 -5.35 1.08 -16.90
N LEU A 4 -4.25 0.65 -16.27
CA LEU A 4 -3.80 1.25 -15.01
C LEU A 4 -3.61 2.77 -15.16
N ASN A 5 -3.09 3.22 -16.31
CA ASN A 5 -2.96 4.64 -16.62
C ASN A 5 -4.31 5.38 -16.57
N TRP A 6 -5.37 4.79 -17.14
CA TRP A 6 -6.71 5.37 -17.07
C TRP A 6 -7.24 5.43 -15.64
N CYS A 7 -7.03 4.36 -14.86
CA CYS A 7 -7.43 4.31 -13.46
C CYS A 7 -6.69 5.34 -12.57
N LYS A 8 -5.45 5.72 -12.91
CA LYS A 8 -4.68 6.74 -12.17
C LYS A 8 -5.19 8.17 -12.38
N GLN A 9 -5.78 8.47 -13.54
CA GLN A 9 -6.09 9.86 -13.94
C GLN A 9 -6.97 10.64 -12.94
N PRO A 10 -7.99 10.05 -12.30
CA PRO A 10 -8.82 10.79 -11.33
C PRO A 10 -8.06 11.26 -10.09
N ASP A 11 -6.97 10.60 -9.73
CA ASP A 11 -6.18 10.85 -8.52
C ASP A 11 -4.92 11.68 -8.79
N VAL A 12 -4.63 12.01 -10.05
CA VAL A 12 -3.48 12.87 -10.42
C VAL A 12 -3.66 14.25 -9.78
N GLY A 13 -2.61 14.72 -9.09
CA GLY A 13 -2.62 16.01 -8.40
C GLY A 13 -3.14 15.97 -6.96
N LEU A 14 -3.55 14.81 -6.44
CA LEU A 14 -3.77 14.64 -5.01
C LEU A 14 -2.47 14.92 -4.22
N PRO A 15 -2.57 15.28 -2.93
CA PRO A 15 -1.42 15.30 -2.01
C PRO A 15 -0.60 14.01 -2.11
N LYS A 16 0.67 14.13 -2.49
CA LYS A 16 1.57 12.98 -2.59
C LYS A 16 1.92 12.48 -1.18
N PRO A 17 1.77 11.19 -0.88
CA PRO A 17 2.23 10.63 0.39
C PRO A 17 3.76 10.62 0.47
N ASP A 18 4.29 10.95 1.64
CA ASP A 18 5.73 10.90 1.94
C ASP A 18 6.26 9.47 2.10
N VAL A 19 5.39 8.56 2.56
CA VAL A 19 5.63 7.12 2.63
C VAL A 19 4.34 6.36 2.36
N ILE A 20 4.44 5.23 1.66
CA ILE A 20 3.34 4.28 1.45
C ILE A 20 3.76 2.94 2.03
N LEU A 21 3.07 2.51 3.09
CA LEU A 21 3.31 1.23 3.75
C LEU A 21 2.45 0.15 3.09
N PHE A 22 3.10 -0.82 2.44
CA PHE A 22 2.44 -1.98 1.89
C PHE A 22 2.59 -3.16 2.85
N LEU A 23 1.50 -3.50 3.54
CA LEU A 23 1.45 -4.63 4.45
C LEU A 23 1.29 -5.92 3.64
N GLN A 24 2.40 -6.61 3.44
CA GLN A 24 2.44 -7.84 2.67
C GLN A 24 2.01 -9.01 3.55
N LEU A 25 0.94 -9.68 3.13
CA LEU A 25 0.46 -10.93 3.71
C LEU A 25 0.09 -11.88 2.59
N SER A 26 0.35 -13.17 2.73
CA SER A 26 -0.12 -14.11 1.72
C SER A 26 -1.67 -14.16 1.72
N PRO A 27 -2.32 -14.35 0.56
CA PRO A 27 -3.78 -14.50 0.51
C PRO A 27 -4.31 -15.63 1.40
N LYS A 28 -3.49 -16.66 1.64
CA LYS A 28 -3.83 -17.77 2.53
C LYS A 28 -3.90 -17.32 3.99
N GLU A 29 -2.87 -16.64 4.48
CA GLU A 29 -2.84 -16.11 5.85
C GLU A 29 -3.89 -15.01 6.07
N ALA A 30 -4.18 -14.22 5.04
CA ALA A 30 -5.24 -13.21 5.09
C ALA A 30 -6.62 -13.86 5.28
N ALA A 31 -6.91 -14.95 4.56
CA ALA A 31 -8.17 -15.67 4.68
C ALA A 31 -8.36 -16.35 6.05
N GLU A 32 -7.28 -16.65 6.76
CA GLU A 32 -7.31 -17.22 8.12
C GLU A 32 -7.71 -16.18 9.20
N ARG A 33 -7.59 -14.87 8.90
CA ARG A 33 -7.81 -13.79 9.88
C ARG A 33 -9.29 -13.36 10.06
N GLY A 34 -10.24 -14.02 9.38
CA GLY A 34 -11.69 -13.88 9.62
C GLY A 34 -12.51 -13.55 8.37
N ASP A 35 -13.81 -13.86 8.44
CA ASP A 35 -14.97 -13.56 7.55
C ASP A 35 -14.72 -13.24 6.06
N PHE A 36 -13.69 -13.82 5.45
CA PHE A 36 -13.37 -13.61 4.05
C PHE A 36 -14.49 -14.16 3.15
N GLY A 37 -15.10 -13.28 2.36
CA GLY A 37 -16.10 -13.64 1.35
C GLY A 37 -17.47 -13.01 1.57
N HIS A 38 -17.61 -12.14 2.57
CA HIS A 38 -18.84 -11.42 2.84
C HIS A 38 -18.92 -10.10 2.08
N GLU A 39 -17.78 -9.46 1.80
CA GLU A 39 -17.72 -8.24 0.99
C GLU A 39 -17.46 -8.50 -0.50
N ARG A 40 -17.87 -7.54 -1.34
CA ARG A 40 -17.86 -7.64 -2.82
C ARG A 40 -16.50 -8.05 -3.41
N TYR A 41 -15.40 -7.66 -2.79
CA TYR A 41 -14.05 -7.87 -3.32
C TYR A 41 -13.29 -9.00 -2.61
N GLU A 42 -13.89 -9.66 -1.64
CA GLU A 42 -13.27 -10.75 -0.88
C GLU A 42 -13.38 -12.09 -1.60
N SER A 43 -12.84 -12.16 -2.82
CA SER A 43 -12.66 -13.42 -3.54
C SER A 43 -11.20 -13.60 -3.93
N SER A 44 -10.65 -14.80 -3.77
CA SER A 44 -9.23 -15.06 -3.98
C SER A 44 -8.76 -14.69 -5.39
N ALA A 45 -9.55 -15.02 -6.42
CA ALA A 45 -9.25 -14.69 -7.81
C ALA A 45 -9.26 -13.18 -8.10
N PHE A 46 -10.04 -12.39 -7.34
CA PHE A 46 -10.02 -10.94 -7.44
C PHE A 46 -8.83 -10.36 -6.70
N GLN A 47 -8.58 -10.81 -5.46
CA GLN A 47 -7.46 -10.38 -4.64
C GLN A 47 -6.10 -10.65 -5.30
N GLU A 48 -5.96 -11.75 -6.03
CA GLU A 48 -4.75 -12.02 -6.82
C GLU A 48 -4.52 -10.96 -7.91
N LYS A 49 -5.57 -10.53 -8.62
CA LYS A 49 -5.48 -9.45 -9.63
C LYS A 49 -5.19 -8.10 -9.00
N VAL A 50 -5.76 -7.84 -7.82
CA VAL A 50 -5.48 -6.62 -7.04
C VAL A 50 -4.00 -6.60 -6.65
N LEU A 51 -3.46 -7.70 -6.14
CA LEU A 51 -2.04 -7.82 -5.78
C LEU A 51 -1.11 -7.56 -6.97
N GLN A 52 -1.41 -8.12 -8.15
CA GLN A 52 -0.64 -7.82 -9.37
C GLN A 52 -0.69 -6.33 -9.75
N SER A 53 -1.85 -5.69 -9.58
CA SER A 53 -1.99 -4.26 -9.85
C SER A 53 -1.18 -3.41 -8.86
N PHE A 54 -1.13 -3.81 -7.59
CA PHE A 54 -0.25 -3.18 -6.59
C PHE A 54 1.23 -3.32 -6.96
N TYR A 55 1.68 -4.48 -7.44
CA TYR A 55 3.07 -4.63 -7.89
C TYR A 55 3.39 -3.69 -9.06
N CYS A 56 2.48 -3.52 -10.03
CA CYS A 56 2.67 -2.52 -11.08
C CYS A 56 2.73 -1.08 -10.53
N LEU A 57 1.97 -0.76 -9.48
CA LEU A 57 2.04 0.58 -8.84
C LEU A 57 3.36 0.80 -8.09
N MET A 58 3.94 -0.25 -7.51
CA MET A 58 5.23 -0.19 -6.79
C MET A 58 6.45 -0.05 -7.72
N GLU A 59 6.28 -0.27 -9.02
CA GLU A 59 7.32 0.01 -10.01
C GLU A 59 7.62 1.52 -10.11
N ASP A 60 6.66 2.38 -9.73
CA ASP A 60 6.79 3.84 -9.73
C ASP A 60 7.80 4.32 -8.67
N LYS A 61 9.02 4.63 -9.13
CA LYS A 61 10.12 5.10 -8.28
C LYS A 61 9.94 6.52 -7.75
N THR A 62 8.91 7.23 -8.20
CA THR A 62 8.59 8.54 -7.63
C THR A 62 7.91 8.42 -6.26
N LEU A 63 7.36 7.25 -5.93
CA LEU A 63 6.68 6.97 -4.67
C LEU A 63 7.58 6.19 -3.71
N ASN A 64 7.55 6.58 -2.44
CA ASN A 64 8.33 5.94 -1.38
C ASN A 64 7.55 4.75 -0.80
N TRP A 65 7.57 3.63 -1.52
CA TRP A 65 6.97 2.38 -1.06
C TRP A 65 7.88 1.67 -0.05
N LYS A 66 7.30 1.24 1.07
CA LYS A 66 7.94 0.36 2.06
C LYS A 66 7.07 -0.88 2.25
N THR A 67 7.63 -2.04 1.93
CA THR A 67 6.96 -3.32 2.16
C THR A 67 7.23 -3.77 3.59
N VAL A 68 6.16 -4.09 4.32
CA VAL A 68 6.22 -4.54 5.71
C VAL A 68 5.62 -5.93 5.80
N ASP A 69 6.31 -6.87 6.46
CA ASP A 69 5.83 -8.23 6.64
C ASP A 69 4.71 -8.27 7.68
N ALA A 70 3.47 -8.43 7.19
CA ALA A 70 2.29 -8.44 8.04
C ALA A 70 1.97 -9.83 8.62
N SER A 71 2.80 -10.86 8.39
CA SER A 71 2.68 -12.19 9.02
C SER A 71 3.14 -12.21 10.48
N GLN A 72 3.90 -11.19 10.89
CA GLN A 72 4.41 -11.01 12.26
C GLN A 72 3.30 -10.82 13.30
N SER A 73 3.70 -10.82 14.58
CA SER A 73 2.80 -10.45 15.68
C SER A 73 2.33 -8.99 15.53
N ILE A 74 1.15 -8.67 16.07
CA ILE A 74 0.60 -7.30 16.03
C ILE A 74 1.58 -6.29 16.65
N GLU A 75 2.21 -6.66 17.76
CA GLU A 75 3.15 -5.80 18.49
C GLU A 75 4.43 -5.52 17.70
N ASP A 76 4.99 -6.54 17.04
CA ASP A 76 6.22 -6.38 16.27
C ASP A 76 5.96 -5.60 14.97
N LEU A 77 4.85 -5.92 14.29
CA LEU A 77 4.39 -5.17 13.12
C LEU A 77 4.13 -3.69 13.47
N HIS A 78 3.50 -3.42 14.61
CA HIS A 78 3.25 -2.06 15.08
C HIS A 78 4.54 -1.28 15.31
N LYS A 79 5.52 -1.87 16.00
CA LYS A 79 6.82 -1.23 16.25
C LYS A 79 7.56 -0.89 14.95
N GLU A 80 7.53 -1.81 13.98
CA GLU A 80 8.14 -1.59 12.67
C GLU A 80 7.48 -0.41 11.93
N ILE A 81 6.14 -0.40 11.85
CA ILE A 81 5.37 0.68 11.25
C ILE A 81 5.64 2.02 11.96
N GLN A 82 5.65 2.02 13.29
CA GLN A 82 5.90 3.22 14.09
C GLN A 82 7.29 3.79 13.78
N SER A 83 8.32 2.94 13.76
CA SER A 83 9.68 3.36 13.48
C SER A 83 9.80 4.00 12.10
N ILE A 84 9.18 3.41 11.06
CA ILE A 84 9.20 3.96 9.70
C ILE A 84 8.47 5.31 9.64
N ALA A 85 7.32 5.42 10.34
CA ALA A 85 6.55 6.66 10.36
C ALA A 85 7.30 7.79 11.06
N GLU A 86 7.92 7.53 12.22
CA GLU A 86 8.70 8.52 12.97
C GLU A 86 9.92 9.00 12.17
N GLU A 87 10.65 8.10 11.52
CA GLU A 87 11.76 8.43 10.63
C GLU A 87 11.28 9.29 9.45
N THR A 88 10.20 8.89 8.77
CA THR A 88 9.65 9.66 7.64
C THR A 88 9.25 11.08 8.07
N ILE A 89 8.57 11.23 9.22
CA ILE A 89 8.17 12.54 9.75
C ILE A 89 9.38 13.45 9.96
N GLN A 90 10.48 12.92 10.50
CA GLN A 90 11.71 13.69 10.71
C GLN A 90 12.38 14.06 9.39
N GLU A 91 12.43 13.14 8.42
CA GLU A 91 13.06 13.38 7.12
C GLU A 91 12.34 14.45 6.30
N VAL A 92 11.00 14.49 6.34
CA VAL A 92 10.19 15.36 5.48
C VAL A 92 9.72 16.64 6.16
N GLN A 93 10.10 16.90 7.41
CA GLN A 93 9.61 18.04 8.22
C GLN A 93 9.67 19.41 7.51
N ASP A 94 10.71 19.63 6.68
CA ASP A 94 10.98 20.89 5.98
C ASP A 94 10.77 20.75 4.46
N THR A 95 10.20 19.62 4.01
CA THR A 95 9.97 19.31 2.60
C THR A 95 8.57 19.79 2.19
N PRO A 96 8.41 20.49 1.07
CA PRO A 96 7.09 20.87 0.58
C PRO A 96 6.29 19.65 0.11
N LEU A 97 4.98 19.66 0.36
CA LEU A 97 4.06 18.62 -0.08
C LEU A 97 4.08 18.46 -1.60
N GLY A 98 4.31 17.22 -2.06
CA GLY A 98 4.30 16.88 -3.48
C GLY A 98 2.90 16.67 -4.07
N GLU A 99 2.84 16.53 -5.39
CA GLU A 99 1.63 16.16 -6.13
C GLU A 99 1.74 14.71 -6.63
N LEU A 100 0.68 13.92 -6.46
CA LEU A 100 0.64 12.51 -6.83
C LEU A 100 0.55 12.36 -8.36
N TRP A 101 1.46 11.56 -8.94
CA TRP A 101 1.50 11.19 -10.36
C TRP A 101 1.49 12.35 -11.37
N LYS A 102 2.14 13.45 -11.01
CA LYS A 102 2.29 14.65 -11.82
C LYS A 102 3.74 14.94 -12.15
#